data_AF-A0A5J6P887-F1
#
_entry.id   AF-A0A5J6P887-F1
#
_cell.length_a   1.000
_cell.length_b   1.000
_cell.length_c   1.000
_cell.angle_alpha   90.00
_cell.angle_beta   90.00
_cell.angle_gamma   90.00
#
_symmetry.space_group_name_H-M   'P 1'
#
loop_
_entity.id
_entity.type
_entity.pdbx_description
1 polymer ?
#
loop_
_entity_poly.entity_id
_entity_poly.type
_entity_poly.pdbx_seq_one_letter_code
_entity_poly.pdbx_strand_id
1 'polypeptide(L)'
;MINLVLLHGWGGDSRTWQPLLPALEKIARVTALDLPGFGGSSVLETFSLESLLEKIAAQLPDGSVVLGWSLGAMLGVQLAARYPDKVRALIAVAANAKFVASNDYPTAMPDVVNRKFNLSFAQDAQASLKFFYGLMAQGDNAERQLLKSLRKLMPEAVTDNWLPALELLRDLDNRAALAELRQPVLHLLADKDALVPVAAASAIATINSAHKLIVIAQASHAVHWSQPEKVAAEIEQFLRKSFPANLMLDKRKVAQSFGRAAPTYDSVAQLQRDVGKHLLQYLPVAVEENARVLDLGSGTGFFTRQLASRFDPACVIGLDIAEGMLQFARAQSPAHRIHWLCGDAEHLPLGSNSLDLLFSSLAIQWCSDLPQLLREMARVLKPGASMHIATLGPNTLHELKSAWQQVDNYVHVNHFYPQDELRLAAVAADLAIEHFAVEQRVMFFERLTELTRELKALGAHNINSGKPEGLTGRSRVAAFKSAYEQFRDERGLPATYEVFYLSVRKKNH
;
A
#
# COMPACT_ATOMS: atom_id res chain seq x y z
N MET A 1 2.08 -2.30 -3.46
CA MET A 1 2.16 -1.04 -2.67
C MET A 1 0.97 -0.13 -3.05
N ILE A 2 0.36 0.62 -2.12
CA ILE A 2 -0.77 1.53 -2.45
C ILE A 2 -0.30 2.60 -3.45
N ASN A 3 -1.01 2.79 -4.56
CA ASN A 3 -0.82 3.95 -5.44
C ASN A 3 -1.56 5.15 -4.84
N LEU A 4 -0.83 6.20 -4.44
CA LEU A 4 -1.37 7.43 -3.88
C LEU A 4 -1.16 8.57 -4.87
N VAL A 5 -2.24 9.01 -5.52
CA VAL A 5 -2.20 10.06 -6.55
C VAL A 5 -2.62 11.38 -5.94
N LEU A 6 -1.77 12.40 -6.04
CA LEU A 6 -1.95 13.70 -5.40
C LEU A 6 -2.46 14.75 -6.41
N LEU A 7 -3.56 15.42 -6.09
CA LEU A 7 -4.19 16.46 -6.92
C LEU A 7 -4.14 17.80 -6.20
N HIS A 8 -3.32 18.73 -6.69
CA HIS A 8 -3.18 20.05 -6.08
C HIS A 8 -4.46 20.91 -6.18
N GLY A 9 -4.53 21.97 -5.39
CA GLY A 9 -5.60 22.97 -5.44
C GLY A 9 -5.37 24.04 -6.51
N TRP A 10 -6.33 24.95 -6.67
CA TRP A 10 -6.13 26.13 -7.51
C TRP A 10 -5.00 27.02 -6.96
N GLY A 11 -4.29 27.73 -7.84
CA GLY A 11 -3.26 28.70 -7.42
C GLY A 11 -1.85 28.13 -7.27
N GLY A 12 -1.62 26.87 -7.63
CA GLY A 12 -0.32 26.20 -7.56
C GLY A 12 -0.23 25.00 -8.50
N ASP A 13 0.67 24.08 -8.17
CA ASP A 13 0.98 22.86 -8.92
C ASP A 13 1.43 21.73 -7.97
N SER A 14 1.91 20.61 -8.51
CA SER A 14 2.36 19.43 -7.75
C SER A 14 3.40 19.73 -6.67
N ARG A 15 4.18 20.81 -6.78
CA ARG A 15 5.18 21.21 -5.76
C ARG A 15 4.52 21.56 -4.42
N THR A 16 3.23 21.89 -4.42
CA THR A 16 2.46 22.14 -3.19
C THR A 16 2.48 20.94 -2.24
N TRP A 17 2.73 19.73 -2.71
CA TRP A 17 2.81 18.54 -1.87
C TRP A 17 4.16 18.33 -1.16
N GLN A 18 5.19 19.13 -1.47
CA GLN A 18 6.56 18.93 -1.00
C GLN A 18 6.68 18.58 0.50
N PRO A 19 5.97 19.23 1.45
CA PRO A 19 6.11 18.93 2.88
C PRO A 19 5.63 17.54 3.28
N LEU A 20 4.72 16.94 2.50
CA LEU A 20 4.15 15.63 2.77
C LEU A 20 4.90 14.48 2.09
N LEU A 21 5.57 14.73 0.96
CA LEU A 21 6.19 13.67 0.15
C LEU A 21 7.09 12.73 0.98
N PRO A 22 8.01 13.20 1.85
CA PRO A 22 8.89 12.31 2.59
C PRO A 22 8.17 11.37 3.57
N ALA A 23 6.98 11.75 4.05
CA ALA A 23 6.17 10.92 4.92
C ALA A 23 5.29 9.95 4.11
N LEU A 24 4.69 10.43 3.02
CA LEU A 24 3.81 9.63 2.17
C LEU A 24 4.57 8.55 1.39
N GLU A 25 5.78 8.85 0.91
CA GLU A 25 6.64 7.89 0.18
C GLU A 25 7.08 6.70 1.04
N LYS A 26 7.01 6.81 2.37
CA LYS A 26 7.29 5.70 3.29
C LYS A 26 6.15 4.69 3.35
N ILE A 27 4.94 5.10 2.96
CA ILE A 27 3.70 4.32 3.18
C ILE A 27 2.93 4.03 1.88
N ALA A 28 3.30 4.66 0.77
CA ALA A 28 2.66 4.49 -0.53
C ALA A 28 3.61 4.82 -1.69
N ARG A 29 3.27 4.33 -2.89
CA ARG A 29 3.85 4.81 -4.14
C ARG A 29 3.14 6.11 -4.51
N VAL A 30 3.85 7.23 -4.40
CA VAL A 30 3.26 8.56 -4.55
C VAL A 30 3.47 9.09 -5.96
N THR A 31 2.40 9.60 -6.56
CA THR A 31 2.43 10.32 -7.85
C THR A 31 1.75 11.68 -7.65
N ALA A 32 2.50 12.78 -7.71
CA ALA A 32 1.93 14.12 -7.69
C ALA A 32 1.67 14.60 -9.12
N LEU A 33 0.42 14.93 -9.44
CA LEU A 33 0.03 15.38 -10.77
C LEU A 33 -0.14 16.90 -10.80
N ASP A 34 0.29 17.50 -11.90
CA ASP A 34 -0.13 18.83 -12.30
C ASP A 34 -1.48 18.72 -13.03
N LEU A 35 -2.50 19.43 -12.56
CA LEU A 35 -3.79 19.49 -13.22
C LEU A 35 -3.63 20.06 -14.64
N PRO A 36 -4.44 19.62 -15.63
CA PRO A 36 -4.39 20.18 -16.97
C PRO A 36 -4.52 21.73 -16.96
N GLY A 37 -3.60 22.42 -17.63
CA GLY A 37 -3.49 23.89 -17.62
C GLY A 37 -2.72 24.50 -16.45
N PHE A 38 -2.16 23.69 -15.55
CA PHE A 38 -1.35 24.12 -14.40
C PHE A 38 0.05 23.50 -14.46
N GLY A 39 1.02 24.13 -13.77
CA GLY A 39 2.39 23.61 -13.67
C GLY A 39 3.00 23.30 -15.04
N GLY A 40 3.54 22.08 -15.18
CA GLY A 40 4.09 21.56 -16.43
C GLY A 40 3.06 20.89 -17.36
N SER A 41 1.79 20.82 -16.99
CA SER A 41 0.75 20.16 -17.78
C SER A 41 0.23 21.05 -18.91
N SER A 42 -0.05 20.44 -20.07
CA SER A 42 -0.60 21.14 -21.23
C SER A 42 -1.97 21.78 -20.92
N VAL A 43 -2.24 22.90 -21.59
CA VAL A 43 -3.55 23.58 -21.54
C VAL A 43 -4.64 22.73 -22.18
N LEU A 44 -5.86 22.86 -21.67
CA LEU A 44 -7.06 22.32 -22.30
C LEU A 44 -7.66 23.36 -23.23
N GLU A 45 -7.78 23.04 -24.52
CA GLU A 45 -8.45 23.89 -25.50
C GLU A 45 -9.93 24.07 -25.17
N THR A 46 -10.59 23.00 -24.74
CA THR A 46 -11.97 23.03 -24.22
C THR A 46 -11.95 22.68 -22.74
N PHE A 47 -12.10 23.70 -21.89
CA PHE A 47 -12.10 23.52 -20.44
C PHE A 47 -13.49 23.17 -19.93
N SER A 48 -13.67 21.94 -19.43
CA SER A 48 -14.89 21.48 -18.78
C SER A 48 -14.55 20.50 -17.66
N LEU A 49 -15.53 20.20 -16.81
CA LEU A 49 -15.37 19.14 -15.80
C LEU A 49 -14.99 17.81 -16.45
N GLU A 50 -15.70 17.41 -17.50
CA GLU A 50 -15.49 16.11 -18.15
C GLU A 50 -14.09 16.03 -18.79
N SER A 51 -13.64 17.07 -19.49
CA SER A 51 -12.31 17.06 -20.12
C SER A 51 -11.16 17.02 -19.10
N LEU A 52 -11.33 17.69 -17.93
CA LEU A 52 -10.42 17.56 -16.81
C LEU A 52 -10.39 16.14 -16.25
N LEU A 53 -11.56 15.58 -15.93
CA LEU A 53 -11.66 14.27 -15.30
C LEU A 53 -11.12 13.17 -16.19
N GLU A 54 -11.39 13.19 -17.49
CA GLU A 54 -10.84 12.24 -18.47
C GLU A 54 -9.30 12.28 -18.49
N LYS A 55 -8.71 13.49 -18.55
CA LYS A 55 -7.25 13.67 -18.58
C LYS A 55 -6.57 13.25 -17.29
N ILE A 56 -7.23 13.47 -16.14
CA ILE A 56 -6.73 13.01 -14.86
C ILE A 56 -6.85 11.49 -14.79
N ALA A 57 -8.03 10.92 -15.06
CA ALA A 57 -8.32 9.49 -14.99
C ALA A 57 -7.40 8.64 -15.88
N ALA A 58 -6.99 9.16 -17.04
CA ALA A 58 -6.02 8.49 -17.93
C ALA A 58 -4.65 8.28 -17.28
N GLN A 59 -4.29 9.10 -16.28
CA GLN A 59 -3.03 9.03 -15.55
C GLN A 59 -3.15 8.23 -14.24
N LEU A 60 -4.36 7.82 -13.84
CA LEU A 60 -4.60 7.05 -12.62
C LEU A 60 -4.39 5.55 -12.90
N PRO A 61 -3.44 4.88 -12.21
CA PRO A 61 -3.46 3.43 -12.08
C PRO A 61 -4.77 2.96 -11.47
N ASP A 62 -5.21 1.76 -11.84
CA ASP A 62 -6.44 1.19 -11.27
C ASP A 62 -6.29 0.94 -9.76
N GLY A 63 -7.38 1.12 -9.01
CA GLY A 63 -7.36 1.02 -7.55
C GLY A 63 -6.41 2.02 -6.86
N SER A 64 -6.29 3.24 -7.37
CA SER A 64 -5.55 4.32 -6.71
C SER A 64 -6.32 4.92 -5.53
N VAL A 65 -5.59 5.39 -4.54
CA VAL A 65 -6.11 6.33 -3.54
C VAL A 65 -5.84 7.74 -4.06
N VAL A 66 -6.87 8.57 -4.14
CA VAL A 66 -6.74 9.97 -4.56
C VAL A 66 -6.63 10.85 -3.31
N LEU A 67 -5.55 11.61 -3.19
CA LEU A 67 -5.38 12.66 -2.19
C LEU A 67 -5.51 14.01 -2.90
N GLY A 68 -6.64 14.69 -2.70
CA GLY A 68 -6.87 16.00 -3.27
C GLY A 68 -6.78 17.10 -2.22
N TRP A 69 -6.35 18.28 -2.63
CA TRP A 69 -6.42 19.50 -1.81
C TRP A 69 -7.26 20.57 -2.50
N SER A 70 -8.20 21.19 -1.78
CA SER A 70 -9.05 22.27 -2.28
C SER A 70 -9.76 21.88 -3.60
N LEU A 71 -9.55 22.60 -4.71
CA LEU A 71 -10.06 22.20 -6.03
C LEU A 71 -9.72 20.73 -6.40
N GLY A 72 -8.50 20.27 -6.13
CA GLY A 72 -8.12 18.88 -6.40
C GLY A 72 -8.92 17.86 -5.61
N ALA A 73 -9.36 18.20 -4.40
CA ALA A 73 -10.28 17.36 -3.61
C ALA A 73 -11.70 17.37 -4.19
N MET A 74 -12.18 18.53 -4.65
CA MET A 74 -13.47 18.66 -5.31
C MET A 74 -13.53 17.79 -6.57
N LEU A 75 -12.47 17.80 -7.38
CA LEU A 75 -12.31 16.91 -8.53
C LEU A 75 -12.15 15.44 -8.10
N GLY A 76 -11.44 15.18 -7.00
CA GLY A 76 -11.29 13.84 -6.42
C GLY A 76 -12.61 13.15 -6.09
N VAL A 77 -13.61 13.90 -5.59
CA VAL A 77 -14.98 13.38 -5.41
C VAL A 77 -15.58 12.94 -6.74
N GLN A 78 -15.49 13.79 -7.75
CA GLN A 78 -16.07 13.52 -9.08
C GLN A 78 -15.35 12.35 -9.79
N LEU A 79 -14.04 12.20 -9.59
CA LEU A 79 -13.27 11.03 -10.04
C LEU A 79 -13.74 9.75 -9.33
N ALA A 80 -13.92 9.80 -8.01
CA ALA A 80 -14.41 8.65 -7.25
C ALA A 80 -15.82 8.21 -7.68
N ALA A 81 -16.68 9.16 -8.02
CA ALA A 81 -18.03 8.87 -8.49
C ALA A 81 -18.08 8.29 -9.91
N ARG A 82 -17.29 8.83 -10.85
CA ARG A 82 -17.30 8.40 -12.27
C ARG A 82 -16.39 7.22 -12.59
N TYR A 83 -15.30 7.05 -11.85
CA TYR A 83 -14.29 6.02 -12.10
C TYR A 83 -14.04 5.17 -10.84
N PRO A 84 -15.05 4.46 -10.32
CA PRO A 84 -14.93 3.71 -9.07
C PRO A 84 -13.88 2.59 -9.12
N ASP A 85 -13.62 2.01 -10.30
CA ASP A 85 -12.57 1.00 -10.49
C ASP A 85 -11.16 1.60 -10.40
N LYS A 86 -11.02 2.88 -10.76
CA LYS A 86 -9.75 3.62 -10.68
C LYS A 86 -9.50 4.22 -9.31
N VAL A 87 -10.55 4.63 -8.60
CA VAL A 87 -10.45 5.31 -7.30
C VAL A 87 -11.05 4.44 -6.21
N ARG A 88 -10.16 3.76 -5.45
CA ARG A 88 -10.57 2.87 -4.35
C ARG A 88 -10.81 3.57 -3.02
N ALA A 89 -10.28 4.77 -2.85
CA ALA A 89 -10.54 5.66 -1.70
C ALA A 89 -10.16 7.10 -2.04
N LEU A 90 -10.75 8.03 -1.28
CA LEU A 90 -10.52 9.47 -1.41
C LEU A 90 -10.05 10.06 -0.08
N ILE A 91 -9.08 10.96 -0.16
CA ILE A 91 -8.68 11.83 0.93
C ILE A 91 -8.84 13.27 0.45
N ALA A 92 -9.78 14.00 1.04
CA ALA A 92 -10.10 15.39 0.71
C ALA A 92 -9.52 16.31 1.77
N VAL A 93 -8.58 17.18 1.38
CA VAL A 93 -7.92 18.15 2.26
C VAL A 93 -8.44 19.56 1.97
N ALA A 94 -8.87 20.26 3.01
CA ALA A 94 -9.33 21.65 2.96
C ALA A 94 -10.33 21.91 1.82
N ALA A 95 -11.39 21.10 1.76
CA ALA A 95 -12.41 21.19 0.71
C ALA A 95 -13.81 21.02 1.27
N ASN A 96 -14.78 21.66 0.61
CA ASN A 96 -16.18 21.64 0.98
C ASN A 96 -16.96 20.64 0.09
N ALA A 97 -18.20 20.31 0.41
CA ALA A 97 -19.09 19.61 -0.53
C ALA A 97 -19.60 20.54 -1.64
N LYS A 98 -19.65 21.85 -1.37
CA LYS A 98 -19.99 22.90 -2.34
C LYS A 98 -19.20 24.14 -1.95
N PHE A 99 -18.49 24.74 -2.89
CA PHE A 99 -17.55 25.82 -2.54
C PHE A 99 -18.27 27.13 -2.21
N VAL A 100 -19.33 27.43 -2.95
CA VAL A 100 -20.13 28.65 -2.78
C VAL A 100 -21.45 28.39 -2.09
N ALA A 101 -21.80 29.29 -1.16
CA ALA A 101 -23.02 29.24 -0.37
C ALA A 101 -24.26 29.46 -1.24
N SER A 102 -25.30 28.72 -0.92
CA SER A 102 -26.65 28.88 -1.44
C SER A 102 -27.66 28.82 -0.28
N ASN A 103 -28.93 29.13 -0.54
CA ASN A 103 -29.98 29.12 0.49
C ASN A 103 -30.07 27.76 1.22
N ASP A 104 -29.82 26.66 0.51
CA ASP A 104 -29.82 25.28 1.00
C ASP A 104 -28.44 24.77 1.46
N TYR A 105 -27.39 25.60 1.37
CA TYR A 105 -26.04 25.25 1.83
C TYR A 105 -25.28 26.51 2.32
N PRO A 106 -25.68 27.09 3.47
CA PRO A 106 -25.17 28.39 3.92
C PRO A 106 -23.77 28.34 4.53
N THR A 107 -23.22 27.15 4.81
CA THR A 107 -21.94 26.94 5.51
C THR A 107 -20.70 27.05 4.60
N ALA A 108 -20.88 27.46 3.34
CA ALA A 108 -19.84 27.62 2.34
C ALA A 108 -19.41 29.09 2.16
N MET A 109 -18.50 29.36 1.22
CA MET A 109 -18.03 30.72 0.95
C MET A 109 -19.17 31.57 0.36
N PRO A 110 -19.40 32.82 0.82
CA PRO A 110 -20.42 33.67 0.20
C PRO A 110 -20.16 33.92 -1.29
N ASP A 111 -21.20 33.80 -2.12
CA ASP A 111 -21.12 33.99 -3.59
C ASP A 111 -20.53 35.34 -3.98
N VAL A 112 -20.91 36.42 -3.28
CA VAL A 112 -20.38 37.76 -3.52
C VAL A 112 -18.87 37.83 -3.33
N VAL A 113 -18.32 37.11 -2.34
CA VAL A 113 -16.88 37.04 -2.08
C VAL A 113 -16.17 36.29 -3.22
N ASN A 114 -16.71 35.14 -3.64
CA ASN A 114 -16.16 34.36 -4.75
C ASN A 114 -16.19 35.14 -6.07
N ARG A 115 -17.33 35.74 -6.45
CA ARG A 115 -17.44 36.55 -7.68
C ARG A 115 -16.45 37.71 -7.70
N LYS A 116 -16.29 38.41 -6.58
CA LYS A 116 -15.31 39.50 -6.46
C LYS A 116 -13.89 38.99 -6.68
N PHE A 117 -13.55 37.82 -6.13
CA PHE A 117 -12.25 37.20 -6.35
C PHE A 117 -12.02 36.85 -7.82
N ASN A 118 -12.97 36.19 -8.48
CA ASN A 118 -12.86 35.83 -9.90
C ASN A 118 -12.72 37.06 -10.80
N LEU A 119 -13.50 38.13 -10.55
CA LEU A 119 -13.38 39.39 -11.27
C LEU A 119 -12.01 40.05 -11.05
N SER A 120 -11.49 40.02 -9.82
CA SER A 120 -10.16 40.56 -9.52
C SER A 120 -9.06 39.76 -10.23
N PHE A 121 -9.21 38.44 -10.31
CA PHE A 121 -8.26 37.58 -11.02
C PHE A 121 -8.26 37.84 -12.53
N ALA A 122 -9.44 38.05 -13.12
CA ALA A 122 -9.57 38.40 -14.54
C ALA A 122 -8.93 39.77 -14.87
N GLN A 123 -8.90 40.69 -13.91
CA GLN A 123 -8.29 42.03 -14.06
C GLN A 123 -6.78 42.02 -13.82
N ASP A 124 -6.33 41.37 -12.74
CA ASP A 124 -4.93 41.25 -12.35
C ASP A 124 -4.68 39.91 -11.64
N ALA A 125 -4.25 38.93 -12.43
CA ALA A 125 -3.98 37.58 -11.96
C ALA A 125 -2.85 37.54 -10.91
N GLN A 126 -1.81 38.36 -11.08
CA GLN A 126 -0.64 38.35 -10.20
C GLN A 126 -0.93 38.98 -8.84
N ALA A 127 -1.65 40.10 -8.81
CA ALA A 127 -2.12 40.68 -7.55
C ALA A 127 -3.09 39.74 -6.82
N SER A 128 -4.01 39.12 -7.57
CA SER A 128 -4.98 38.17 -7.02
C SER A 128 -4.30 36.93 -6.45
N LEU A 129 -3.25 36.43 -7.11
CA LEU A 129 -2.41 35.35 -6.58
C LEU A 129 -1.72 35.75 -5.27
N LYS A 130 -1.08 36.91 -5.21
CA LYS A 130 -0.46 37.40 -3.96
C LYS A 130 -1.45 37.48 -2.80
N PHE A 131 -2.68 37.90 -3.08
CA PHE A 131 -3.76 37.93 -2.10
C PHE A 131 -4.19 36.52 -1.69
N PHE A 132 -4.40 35.61 -2.65
CA PHE A 132 -4.75 34.20 -2.40
C PHE A 132 -3.72 33.49 -1.52
N TYR A 133 -2.43 33.68 -1.78
CA TYR A 133 -1.37 33.12 -0.93
C TYR A 133 -1.42 33.66 0.51
N GLY A 134 -1.87 34.90 0.70
CA GLY A 134 -2.21 35.46 2.01
C GLY A 134 -3.34 34.68 2.69
N LEU A 135 -4.46 34.47 1.99
CA LEU A 135 -5.60 33.69 2.50
C LEU A 135 -5.23 32.25 2.85
N MET A 136 -4.33 31.63 2.09
CA MET A 136 -3.87 30.27 2.37
C MET A 136 -3.15 30.14 3.71
N ALA A 137 -2.41 31.18 4.12
CA ALA A 137 -1.69 31.22 5.39
C ALA A 137 -2.51 31.82 6.53
N GLN A 138 -3.54 32.59 6.21
CA GLN A 138 -4.34 33.33 7.19
C GLN A 138 -4.90 32.41 8.27
N GLY A 139 -4.68 32.80 9.52
CA GLY A 139 -5.17 32.06 10.69
C GLY A 139 -4.23 30.96 11.20
N ASP A 140 -3.12 30.70 10.51
CA ASP A 140 -2.07 29.80 10.98
C ASP A 140 -1.28 30.41 12.16
N ASN A 141 -0.84 29.57 13.10
CA ASN A 141 -0.03 30.02 14.25
C ASN A 141 1.32 30.64 13.84
N ALA A 142 1.87 30.22 12.70
CA ALA A 142 3.10 30.72 12.11
C ALA A 142 2.84 31.42 10.77
N GLU A 143 1.69 32.11 10.63
CA GLU A 143 1.19 32.72 9.39
C GLU A 143 2.28 33.42 8.55
N ARG A 144 3.12 34.27 9.16
CA ARG A 144 4.20 34.98 8.44
C ARG A 144 5.24 34.05 7.83
N GLN A 145 5.62 33.00 8.55
CA GLN A 145 6.61 32.03 8.09
C GLN A 145 5.99 31.10 7.04
N LEU A 146 4.75 30.67 7.26
CA LEU A 146 3.99 29.89 6.28
C LEU A 146 3.83 30.67 4.96
N LEU A 147 3.38 31.93 5.02
CA LEU A 147 3.25 32.79 3.84
C LEU A 147 4.57 32.96 3.09
N LYS A 148 5.69 33.14 3.81
CA LYS A 148 7.02 33.23 3.21
C LYS A 148 7.40 31.95 2.46
N SER A 149 7.05 30.78 3.00
CA SER A 149 7.29 29.49 2.34
C SER A 149 6.40 29.31 1.13
N LEU A 150 5.09 29.56 1.25
CA LEU A 150 4.12 29.41 0.17
C LEU A 150 4.48 30.33 -1.01
N ARG A 151 4.84 31.60 -0.78
CA ARG A 151 5.19 32.55 -1.85
C ARG A 151 6.35 32.10 -2.75
N LYS A 152 7.20 31.17 -2.30
CA LYS A 152 8.26 30.57 -3.14
C LYS A 152 7.72 29.66 -4.24
N LEU A 153 6.48 29.18 -4.08
CA LEU A 153 5.78 28.30 -5.03
C LEU A 153 4.89 29.08 -5.99
N MET A 154 4.68 30.38 -5.73
CA MET A 154 3.79 31.21 -6.53
C MET A 154 4.29 31.26 -7.98
N PRO A 155 3.46 30.90 -8.96
CA PRO A 155 3.90 30.84 -10.34
C PRO A 155 4.07 32.24 -10.94
N GLU A 156 5.05 32.36 -11.84
CA GLU A 156 5.36 33.62 -12.54
C GLU A 156 4.34 33.93 -13.64
N ALA A 157 3.72 32.89 -14.21
CA ALA A 157 2.71 33.00 -15.26
C ALA A 157 1.50 32.12 -14.95
N VAL A 158 0.36 32.50 -15.53
CA VAL A 158 -0.90 31.75 -15.49
C VAL A 158 -1.32 31.41 -16.91
N THR A 159 -2.18 30.40 -17.06
CA THR A 159 -2.73 30.01 -18.36
C THR A 159 -4.21 30.40 -18.45
N ASP A 160 -4.78 30.33 -19.66
CA ASP A 160 -6.19 30.61 -19.90
C ASP A 160 -7.15 29.61 -19.22
N ASN A 161 -6.64 28.50 -18.68
CA ASN A 161 -7.45 27.55 -17.91
C ASN A 161 -7.64 27.95 -16.43
N TRP A 162 -6.91 28.94 -15.92
CA TRP A 162 -6.96 29.30 -14.50
C TRP A 162 -8.26 29.95 -14.05
N LEU A 163 -8.81 30.88 -14.86
CA LEU A 163 -10.10 31.51 -14.58
C LEU A 163 -11.26 30.52 -14.75
N PRO A 164 -11.34 29.73 -15.86
CA PRO A 164 -12.30 28.64 -15.97
C PRO A 164 -12.26 27.64 -14.81
N ALA A 165 -11.09 27.35 -14.24
CA ALA A 165 -10.98 26.51 -13.06
C ALA A 165 -11.63 27.12 -11.81
N LEU A 166 -11.55 28.44 -11.62
CA LEU A 166 -12.25 29.15 -10.54
C LEU A 166 -13.76 29.15 -10.75
N GLU A 167 -14.21 29.31 -12.00
CA GLU A 167 -15.62 29.26 -12.36
C GLU A 167 -16.18 27.85 -12.15
N LEU A 168 -15.43 26.83 -12.56
CA LEU A 168 -15.77 25.43 -12.27
C LEU A 168 -15.85 25.18 -10.76
N LEU A 169 -14.90 25.68 -9.96
CA LEU A 169 -14.93 25.54 -8.50
C LEU A 169 -16.20 26.17 -7.90
N ARG A 170 -16.62 27.33 -8.41
CA ARG A 170 -17.86 28.00 -8.00
C ARG A 170 -19.09 27.14 -8.29
N ASP A 171 -19.13 26.53 -9.47
CA ASP A 171 -20.32 25.84 -9.99
C ASP A 171 -20.42 24.37 -9.53
N LEU A 172 -19.32 23.76 -9.08
CA LEU A 172 -19.26 22.39 -8.58
C LEU A 172 -20.09 22.19 -7.29
N ASP A 173 -21.05 21.26 -7.35
CA ASP A 173 -21.82 20.76 -6.21
C ASP A 173 -21.61 19.24 -6.06
N ASN A 174 -20.84 18.84 -5.05
CA ASN A 174 -20.47 17.47 -4.77
C ASN A 174 -21.41 16.76 -3.79
N ARG A 175 -22.49 17.41 -3.32
CA ARG A 175 -23.34 16.84 -2.25
C ARG A 175 -23.98 15.51 -2.66
N ALA A 176 -24.52 15.43 -3.87
CA ALA A 176 -25.11 14.19 -4.39
C ALA A 176 -24.05 13.09 -4.56
N ALA A 177 -22.92 13.41 -5.19
CA ALA A 177 -21.82 12.46 -5.37
C ALA A 177 -21.32 11.91 -4.03
N LEU A 178 -21.07 12.79 -3.04
CA LEU A 178 -20.62 12.39 -1.70
C LEU A 178 -21.63 11.50 -0.97
N ALA A 179 -22.93 11.71 -1.16
CA ALA A 179 -23.98 10.88 -0.56
C ALA A 179 -23.96 9.45 -1.12
N GLU A 180 -23.56 9.28 -2.38
CA GLU A 180 -23.56 8.00 -3.09
C GLU A 180 -22.23 7.24 -3.04
N LEU A 181 -21.13 7.91 -2.67
CA LEU A 181 -19.81 7.26 -2.57
C LEU A 181 -19.84 6.10 -1.56
N ARG A 182 -19.38 4.93 -2.03
CA ARG A 182 -19.20 3.72 -1.20
C ARG A 182 -17.76 3.49 -0.80
N GLN A 183 -16.82 4.11 -1.52
CA GLN A 183 -15.41 4.04 -1.19
C GLN A 183 -15.13 4.71 0.15
N PRO A 184 -14.10 4.27 0.90
CA PRO A 184 -13.66 4.98 2.09
C PRO A 184 -13.25 6.42 1.74
N VAL A 185 -13.76 7.39 2.51
CA VAL A 185 -13.42 8.80 2.36
C VAL A 185 -12.93 9.38 3.69
N LEU A 186 -11.80 10.09 3.64
CA LEU A 186 -11.28 10.92 4.72
C LEU A 186 -11.39 12.40 4.34
N HIS A 187 -12.01 13.21 5.20
CA HIS A 187 -12.02 14.67 5.12
C HIS A 187 -11.09 15.25 6.19
N LEU A 188 -10.11 16.05 5.76
CA LEU A 188 -9.20 16.81 6.62
C LEU A 188 -9.48 18.30 6.44
N LEU A 189 -10.16 18.90 7.41
CA LEU A 189 -10.43 20.34 7.46
C LEU A 189 -9.51 21.03 8.46
N ALA A 190 -9.44 22.35 8.42
CA ALA A 190 -8.70 23.16 9.37
C ALA A 190 -9.62 24.18 10.04
N ASP A 191 -9.44 24.43 11.34
CA ASP A 191 -10.34 25.27 12.14
C ASP A 191 -10.19 26.78 11.88
N LYS A 192 -9.04 27.21 11.36
CA LYS A 192 -8.73 28.61 11.01
C LYS A 192 -8.65 28.83 9.50
N ASP A 193 -9.20 27.94 8.70
CA ASP A 193 -9.24 28.07 7.24
C ASP A 193 -10.08 29.29 6.81
N ALA A 194 -9.44 30.24 6.13
CA ALA A 194 -10.07 31.46 5.63
C ALA A 194 -10.87 31.27 4.33
N LEU A 195 -10.72 30.12 3.66
CA LEU A 195 -11.34 29.81 2.37
C LEU A 195 -12.46 28.77 2.52
N VAL A 196 -12.27 27.76 3.36
CA VAL A 196 -13.27 26.74 3.68
C VAL A 196 -13.68 26.87 5.14
N PRO A 197 -14.85 27.48 5.43
CA PRO A 197 -15.29 27.67 6.81
C PRO A 197 -15.39 26.34 7.56
N VAL A 198 -14.89 26.27 8.79
CA VAL A 198 -14.95 25.06 9.63
C VAL A 198 -16.39 24.57 9.85
N ALA A 199 -17.39 25.46 9.74
CA ALA A 199 -18.80 25.12 9.79
C ALA A 199 -19.22 24.10 8.70
N ALA A 200 -18.47 24.01 7.59
CA ALA A 200 -18.65 22.98 6.58
C ALA A 200 -18.47 21.56 7.12
N ALA A 201 -17.70 21.38 8.20
CA ALA A 201 -17.48 20.07 8.82
C ALA A 201 -18.79 19.37 9.20
N SER A 202 -19.69 20.11 9.87
CA SER A 202 -20.98 19.55 10.27
C SER A 202 -21.84 19.24 9.05
N ALA A 203 -21.84 20.09 8.03
CA ALA A 203 -22.61 19.87 6.81
C ALA A 203 -22.11 18.62 6.06
N ILE A 204 -20.80 18.46 5.88
CA ILE A 204 -20.21 17.27 5.24
C ILE A 204 -20.54 15.99 6.02
N ALA A 205 -20.45 16.03 7.36
CA ALA A 205 -20.76 14.89 8.21
C ALA A 205 -22.22 14.41 8.06
N THR A 206 -23.16 15.31 7.74
CA THR A 206 -24.57 14.96 7.50
C THR A 206 -24.83 14.35 6.13
N ILE A 207 -23.94 14.56 5.14
CA ILE A 207 -24.13 14.05 3.78
C ILE A 207 -23.92 12.53 3.74
N ASN A 208 -22.86 12.04 4.38
CA ASN A 208 -22.54 10.62 4.42
C ASN A 208 -21.81 10.28 5.72
N SER A 209 -22.51 9.57 6.62
CA SER A 209 -22.02 9.20 7.95
C SER A 209 -20.93 8.12 7.93
N ALA A 210 -20.72 7.44 6.79
CA ALA A 210 -19.63 6.48 6.64
C ALA A 210 -18.26 7.17 6.44
N HIS A 211 -18.24 8.45 6.08
CA HIS A 211 -17.00 9.20 5.88
C HIS A 211 -16.32 9.52 7.21
N LYS A 212 -14.97 9.41 7.25
CA LYS A 212 -14.18 9.91 8.38
C LYS A 212 -13.95 11.41 8.18
N LEU A 213 -14.28 12.23 9.18
CA LEU A 213 -14.03 13.67 9.16
C LEU A 213 -13.17 14.08 10.35
N ILE A 214 -12.16 14.90 10.09
CA ILE A 214 -11.22 15.40 11.09
C ILE A 214 -11.00 16.88 10.86
N VAL A 215 -11.08 17.66 11.95
CA VAL A 215 -10.73 19.07 11.97
C VAL A 215 -9.38 19.23 12.67
N ILE A 216 -8.40 19.77 11.96
CA ILE A 216 -7.06 20.06 12.46
C ILE A 216 -7.08 21.45 13.10
N ALA A 217 -6.96 21.47 14.42
CA ALA A 217 -6.90 22.69 15.20
C ALA A 217 -5.61 23.50 14.94
N GLN A 218 -5.72 24.82 14.97
CA GLN A 218 -4.63 25.79 14.77
C GLN A 218 -3.95 25.63 13.40
N ALA A 219 -4.73 25.42 12.35
CA ALA A 219 -4.22 25.35 10.98
C ALA A 219 -5.05 26.20 10.03
N SER A 220 -4.39 26.71 8.98
CA SER A 220 -5.04 27.43 7.89
C SER A 220 -5.37 26.50 6.70
N HIS A 221 -5.82 27.09 5.58
CA HIS A 221 -6.16 26.35 4.36
C HIS A 221 -5.02 25.49 3.82
N ALA A 222 -3.78 25.98 3.90
CA ALA A 222 -2.58 25.21 3.58
C ALA A 222 -2.21 24.25 4.73
N VAL A 223 -3.16 23.45 5.20
CA VAL A 223 -3.01 22.60 6.40
C VAL A 223 -1.86 21.60 6.29
N HIS A 224 -1.59 21.11 5.09
CA HIS A 224 -0.47 20.19 4.80
C HIS A 224 0.91 20.88 4.83
N TRP A 225 0.96 22.21 4.77
CA TRP A 225 2.16 23.00 5.08
C TRP A 225 2.21 23.44 6.54
N SER A 226 1.05 23.71 7.13
CA SER A 226 0.90 24.15 8.52
C SER A 226 1.33 23.04 9.49
N GLN A 227 0.79 21.84 9.29
CA GLN A 227 1.00 20.68 10.16
C GLN A 227 1.20 19.39 9.34
N PRO A 228 2.28 19.30 8.54
CA PRO A 228 2.53 18.17 7.64
C PRO A 228 2.56 16.82 8.37
N GLU A 229 3.19 16.77 9.54
CA GLU A 229 3.32 15.53 10.33
C GLU A 229 1.95 15.00 10.79
N LYS A 230 1.06 15.89 11.23
CA LYS A 230 -0.29 15.53 11.67
C LYS A 230 -1.15 15.09 10.50
N VAL A 231 -1.09 15.81 9.38
CA VAL A 231 -1.79 15.41 8.15
C VAL A 231 -1.30 14.04 7.67
N ALA A 232 0.01 13.80 7.63
CA ALA A 232 0.59 12.52 7.25
C ALA A 232 0.15 11.38 8.18
N ALA A 233 0.13 11.61 9.50
CA ALA A 233 -0.30 10.61 10.48
C ALA A 233 -1.78 10.22 10.29
N GLU A 234 -2.67 11.20 10.03
CA GLU A 234 -4.08 10.91 9.77
C GLU A 234 -4.29 10.17 8.46
N ILE A 235 -3.53 10.51 7.42
CA ILE A 235 -3.53 9.79 6.15
C ILE A 235 -3.06 8.36 6.37
N GLU A 236 -1.94 8.16 7.07
CA GLU A 236 -1.42 6.82 7.37
C GLU A 236 -2.44 5.99 8.15
N GLN A 237 -3.05 6.55 9.20
CA GLN A 237 -4.05 5.87 9.99
C GLN A 237 -5.28 5.48 9.16
N PHE A 238 -5.73 6.38 8.28
CA PHE A 238 -6.83 6.10 7.36
C PHE A 238 -6.49 4.98 6.40
N LEU A 239 -5.32 5.03 5.76
CA LEU A 239 -4.86 3.96 4.87
C LEU A 239 -4.79 2.63 5.64
N ARG A 240 -4.20 2.60 6.84
CA ARG A 240 -4.12 1.42 7.73
C ARG A 240 -5.47 0.77 7.96
N LYS A 241 -6.47 1.59 8.28
CA LYS A 241 -7.82 1.12 8.58
C LYS A 241 -8.58 0.69 7.33
N SER A 242 -8.44 1.43 6.24
CA SER A 242 -9.17 1.19 4.99
C SER A 242 -8.59 0.00 4.21
N PHE A 243 -7.28 -0.24 4.35
CA PHE A 243 -6.56 -1.27 3.61
C PHE A 243 -5.65 -2.10 4.54
N PRO A 244 -6.23 -2.82 5.52
CA PRO A 244 -5.46 -3.57 6.52
C PRO A 244 -4.60 -4.67 5.90
N ALA A 245 -4.95 -5.17 4.71
CA ALA A 245 -4.14 -6.12 3.94
C ALA A 245 -2.98 -5.45 3.16
N ASN A 246 -3.05 -4.14 2.86
CA ASN A 246 -2.10 -3.46 1.96
C ASN A 246 -1.13 -2.50 2.67
N LEU A 247 -1.18 -2.35 4.00
CA LEU A 247 -0.13 -1.60 4.70
C LEU A 247 1.10 -2.43 5.01
N MET A 248 1.91 -2.51 3.94
CA MET A 248 3.36 -2.59 3.90
C MET A 248 3.96 -3.35 5.07
N LEU A 249 4.09 -4.67 4.86
CA LEU A 249 5.21 -5.43 5.38
C LEU A 249 6.47 -4.58 5.17
N ASP A 250 7.06 -4.11 6.28
CA ASP A 250 8.34 -3.42 6.24
C ASP A 250 9.42 -4.44 5.87
N LYS A 251 9.68 -4.57 4.56
CA LYS A 251 10.62 -5.56 4.02
C LYS A 251 12.01 -5.47 4.64
N ARG A 252 12.44 -4.29 5.10
CA ARG A 252 13.72 -4.12 5.81
C ARG A 252 13.67 -4.80 7.17
N LYS A 253 12.58 -4.62 7.92
CA LYS A 253 12.38 -5.33 9.20
C LYS A 253 12.22 -6.83 8.99
N VAL A 254 11.59 -7.27 7.91
CA VAL A 254 11.52 -8.69 7.52
C VAL A 254 12.94 -9.24 7.32
N ALA A 255 13.72 -8.61 6.44
CA ALA A 255 15.10 -9.01 6.16
C ALA A 255 15.97 -9.05 7.43
N GLN A 256 15.86 -8.05 8.31
CA GLN A 256 16.57 -8.02 9.59
C GLN A 256 16.10 -9.11 10.58
N SER A 257 14.80 -9.40 10.62
CA SER A 257 14.22 -10.44 11.48
C SER A 257 14.78 -11.81 11.10
N PHE A 258 14.65 -12.17 9.82
CA PHE A 258 15.17 -13.43 9.30
C PHE A 258 16.69 -13.50 9.38
N GLY A 259 17.41 -12.44 9.02
CA GLY A 259 18.87 -12.40 9.11
C GLY A 259 19.40 -12.69 10.53
N ARG A 260 18.72 -12.20 11.57
CA ARG A 260 19.08 -12.52 12.98
C ARG A 260 18.71 -13.95 13.39
N ALA A 261 17.68 -14.52 12.78
CA ALA A 261 17.22 -15.87 13.06
C ALA A 261 18.08 -16.96 12.40
N ALA A 262 18.90 -16.61 11.38
CA ALA A 262 19.66 -17.58 10.58
C ALA A 262 20.39 -18.68 11.40
N PRO A 263 21.09 -18.38 12.51
CA PRO A 263 21.79 -19.42 13.28
C PRO A 263 20.87 -20.42 13.99
N THR A 264 19.64 -20.02 14.30
CA THR A 264 18.66 -20.85 15.03
C THR A 264 17.55 -21.39 14.13
N TYR A 265 17.40 -20.84 12.92
CA TYR A 265 16.28 -21.10 12.02
C TYR A 265 16.09 -22.60 11.74
N ASP A 266 17.15 -23.29 11.34
CA ASP A 266 17.08 -24.70 10.98
C ASP A 266 16.68 -25.60 12.16
N SER A 267 16.89 -25.20 13.42
CA SER A 267 16.48 -25.98 14.58
C SER A 267 14.95 -26.03 14.79
N VAL A 268 14.23 -25.05 14.25
CA VAL A 268 12.78 -24.86 14.45
C VAL A 268 11.97 -24.91 13.15
N ALA A 269 12.62 -25.17 12.01
CA ALA A 269 12.01 -25.12 10.68
C ALA A 269 11.30 -26.42 10.23
N GLN A 270 10.66 -27.16 11.14
CA GLN A 270 10.08 -28.47 10.81
C GLN A 270 8.96 -28.36 9.76
N LEU A 271 7.99 -27.46 9.97
CA LEU A 271 6.93 -27.20 9.00
C LEU A 271 7.49 -26.80 7.63
N GLN A 272 8.48 -25.91 7.61
CA GLN A 272 9.10 -25.41 6.39
C GLN A 272 9.78 -26.53 5.61
N ARG A 273 10.48 -27.42 6.31
CA ARG A 273 11.08 -28.61 5.71
C ARG A 273 10.03 -29.54 5.13
N ASP A 274 8.96 -29.81 5.86
CA ASP A 274 7.93 -30.74 5.40
C ASP A 274 7.14 -30.17 4.22
N VAL A 275 6.87 -28.87 4.20
CA VAL A 275 6.18 -28.19 3.08
C VAL A 275 7.08 -28.18 1.85
N GLY A 276 8.35 -27.78 1.99
CA GLY A 276 9.25 -27.75 0.85
C GLY A 276 9.60 -29.15 0.32
N LYS A 277 9.69 -30.18 1.17
CA LYS A 277 9.85 -31.58 0.72
C LYS A 277 8.64 -32.09 -0.06
N HIS A 278 7.42 -31.75 0.36
CA HIS A 278 6.23 -32.04 -0.43
C HIS A 278 6.29 -31.29 -1.77
N LEU A 279 6.65 -30.00 -1.75
CA LEU A 279 6.79 -29.20 -2.96
C LEU A 279 7.81 -29.79 -3.95
N LEU A 280 8.94 -30.32 -3.45
CA LEU A 280 9.97 -30.98 -4.28
C LEU A 280 9.40 -32.14 -5.13
N GLN A 281 8.32 -32.79 -4.71
CA GLN A 281 7.70 -33.89 -5.46
C GLN A 281 7.04 -33.43 -6.77
N TYR A 282 6.68 -32.15 -6.88
CA TYR A 282 6.08 -31.58 -8.10
C TYR A 282 7.11 -31.17 -9.15
N LEU A 283 8.40 -31.11 -8.79
CA LEU A 283 9.45 -30.69 -9.71
C LEU A 283 9.69 -31.75 -10.79
N PRO A 284 10.16 -31.35 -11.98
CA PRO A 284 10.53 -32.30 -13.02
C PRO A 284 11.63 -33.25 -12.55
N VAL A 285 11.66 -34.47 -13.10
CA VAL A 285 12.66 -35.49 -12.75
C VAL A 285 14.08 -35.02 -13.10
N ALA A 286 14.23 -34.35 -14.23
CA ALA A 286 15.48 -33.79 -14.71
C ALA A 286 15.26 -32.42 -15.35
N VAL A 287 16.35 -31.66 -15.51
CA VAL A 287 16.42 -30.41 -16.28
C VAL A 287 17.57 -30.55 -17.29
N GLU A 288 17.67 -29.62 -18.24
CA GLU A 288 18.81 -29.55 -19.15
C GLU A 288 20.13 -29.34 -18.39
N GLU A 289 21.24 -29.82 -18.95
CA GLU A 289 22.56 -29.80 -18.29
C GLU A 289 23.02 -28.38 -17.90
N ASN A 290 22.71 -27.39 -18.74
CA ASN A 290 23.03 -25.98 -18.55
C ASN A 290 21.85 -25.16 -17.97
N ALA A 291 20.84 -25.83 -17.43
CA ALA A 291 19.67 -25.16 -16.87
C ALA A 291 20.03 -24.22 -15.71
N ARG A 292 19.23 -23.17 -15.56
CA ARG A 292 19.34 -22.19 -14.47
C ARG A 292 18.11 -22.33 -13.58
N VAL A 293 18.35 -22.81 -12.36
CA VAL A 293 17.30 -23.07 -11.35
C VAL A 293 17.36 -21.98 -10.28
N LEU A 294 16.22 -21.36 -9.98
CA LEU A 294 16.10 -20.38 -8.90
C LEU A 294 15.41 -20.98 -7.68
N ASP A 295 16.02 -20.83 -6.51
CA ASP A 295 15.39 -20.98 -5.20
C ASP A 295 15.07 -19.58 -4.65
N LEU A 296 13.80 -19.18 -4.74
CA LEU A 296 13.31 -17.86 -4.37
C LEU A 296 12.83 -17.84 -2.91
N GLY A 297 13.48 -17.04 -2.08
CA GLY A 297 13.34 -17.07 -0.62
C GLY A 297 14.14 -18.22 0.00
N SER A 298 15.38 -18.38 -0.45
CA SER A 298 16.24 -19.53 -0.15
C SER A 298 16.60 -19.72 1.34
N GLY A 299 16.46 -18.68 2.17
CA GLY A 299 16.78 -18.74 3.59
C GLY A 299 18.21 -19.23 3.85
N THR A 300 18.37 -20.21 4.74
CA THR A 300 19.65 -20.84 5.10
C THR A 300 20.20 -21.79 4.01
N GLY A 301 19.54 -21.86 2.85
CA GLY A 301 19.98 -22.65 1.71
C GLY A 301 19.64 -24.14 1.77
N PHE A 302 18.76 -24.57 2.69
CA PHE A 302 18.41 -25.98 2.88
C PHE A 302 17.88 -26.64 1.59
N PHE A 303 16.97 -25.97 0.88
CA PHE A 303 16.44 -26.46 -0.40
C PHE A 303 17.37 -26.16 -1.57
N THR A 304 18.09 -25.04 -1.55
CA THR A 304 19.08 -24.71 -2.58
C THR A 304 20.11 -25.83 -2.76
N ARG A 305 20.62 -26.42 -1.66
CA ARG A 305 21.55 -27.56 -1.69
C ARG A 305 20.92 -28.83 -2.27
N GLN A 306 19.64 -29.08 -1.98
CA GLN A 306 18.92 -30.23 -2.54
C GLN A 306 18.64 -30.05 -4.03
N LEU A 307 18.26 -28.85 -4.46
CA LEU A 307 18.08 -28.50 -5.88
C LEU A 307 19.39 -28.68 -6.63
N ALA A 308 20.52 -28.21 -6.07
CA ALA A 308 21.83 -28.45 -6.65
C ALA A 308 22.08 -29.95 -6.78
N SER A 309 21.99 -30.72 -5.70
CA SER A 309 22.22 -32.18 -5.76
C SER A 309 21.31 -32.92 -6.74
N ARG A 310 20.04 -32.51 -6.88
CA ARG A 310 19.06 -33.15 -7.77
C ARG A 310 19.33 -32.85 -9.24
N PHE A 311 19.72 -31.61 -9.54
CA PHE A 311 19.91 -31.12 -10.90
C PHE A 311 21.40 -30.92 -11.18
N ASP A 312 22.23 -31.92 -10.94
CA ASP A 312 23.64 -31.88 -11.34
C ASP A 312 23.74 -32.08 -12.87
N PRO A 313 24.46 -31.23 -13.63
CA PRO A 313 25.37 -30.13 -13.24
C PRO A 313 24.78 -28.71 -13.37
N ALA A 314 23.46 -28.55 -13.34
CA ALA A 314 22.77 -27.26 -13.49
C ALA A 314 23.24 -26.19 -12.49
N CYS A 315 23.13 -24.93 -12.91
CA CYS A 315 23.43 -23.75 -12.13
C CYS A 315 22.25 -23.41 -11.20
N VAL A 316 22.50 -23.29 -9.89
CA VAL A 316 21.45 -22.99 -8.91
C VAL A 316 21.68 -21.63 -8.27
N ILE A 317 20.65 -20.79 -8.28
CA ILE A 317 20.66 -19.45 -7.68
C ILE A 317 19.81 -19.51 -6.42
N GLY A 318 20.40 -19.27 -5.25
CA GLY A 318 19.67 -19.02 -4.01
C GLY A 318 19.46 -17.52 -3.84
N LEU A 319 18.21 -17.06 -3.90
CA LEU A 319 17.86 -15.65 -3.75
C LEU A 319 17.09 -15.44 -2.46
N ASP A 320 17.49 -14.44 -1.67
CA ASP A 320 16.74 -14.02 -0.47
C ASP A 320 16.87 -12.51 -0.27
N ILE A 321 15.91 -11.91 0.42
CA ILE A 321 15.97 -10.48 0.81
C ILE A 321 16.82 -10.27 2.07
N ALA A 322 16.97 -11.32 2.88
CA ALA A 322 17.73 -11.30 4.12
C ALA A 322 19.20 -11.67 3.88
N GLU A 323 20.05 -10.65 3.74
CA GLU A 323 21.50 -10.84 3.57
C GLU A 323 22.12 -11.76 4.65
N GLY A 324 21.66 -11.67 5.91
CA GLY A 324 22.14 -12.56 6.98
C GLY A 324 21.83 -14.04 6.76
N MET A 325 20.72 -14.37 6.10
CA MET A 325 20.39 -15.74 5.70
C MET A 325 21.36 -16.24 4.62
N LEU A 326 21.63 -15.40 3.61
CA LEU A 326 22.55 -15.73 2.52
C LEU A 326 24.00 -15.90 2.99
N GLN A 327 24.44 -15.07 3.94
CA GLN A 327 25.77 -15.20 4.55
C GLN A 327 25.91 -16.55 5.27
N PHE A 328 24.89 -16.95 6.03
CA PHE A 328 24.84 -18.27 6.67
C PHE A 328 24.84 -19.39 5.62
N ALA A 329 23.99 -19.29 4.60
CA ALA A 329 23.86 -20.30 3.55
C ALA A 329 25.17 -20.51 2.77
N ARG A 330 25.88 -19.42 2.47
CA ARG A 330 27.20 -19.43 1.81
C ARG A 330 28.25 -20.13 2.65
N ALA A 331 28.27 -19.89 3.97
CA ALA A 331 29.22 -20.56 4.87
C ALA A 331 29.00 -22.08 4.94
N GLN A 332 27.76 -22.54 4.74
CA GLN A 332 27.39 -23.97 4.78
C GLN A 332 27.49 -24.68 3.41
N SER A 333 27.77 -23.95 2.33
CA SER A 333 27.67 -24.48 0.97
C SER A 333 28.92 -24.15 0.15
N PRO A 334 29.97 -25.00 0.18
CA PRO A 334 31.21 -24.77 -0.57
C PRO A 334 31.09 -25.11 -2.07
N ALA A 335 29.93 -25.54 -2.55
CA ALA A 335 29.74 -25.95 -3.95
C ALA A 335 29.83 -24.76 -4.92
N HIS A 336 30.74 -24.82 -5.89
CA HIS A 336 31.02 -23.74 -6.86
C HIS A 336 29.85 -23.36 -7.78
N ARG A 337 28.81 -24.19 -7.88
CA ARG A 337 27.65 -24.00 -8.77
C ARG A 337 26.41 -23.40 -8.09
N ILE A 338 26.50 -23.10 -6.80
CA ILE A 338 25.46 -22.38 -6.08
C ILE A 338 25.84 -20.90 -6.01
N HIS A 339 24.98 -20.04 -6.54
CA HIS A 339 25.15 -18.60 -6.52
C HIS A 339 24.15 -17.95 -5.57
N TRP A 340 24.65 -17.20 -4.58
CA TRP A 340 23.81 -16.52 -3.59
C TRP A 340 23.59 -15.07 -3.98
N LEU A 341 22.33 -14.66 -4.10
CA LEU A 341 21.93 -13.34 -4.60
C LEU A 341 20.98 -12.64 -3.62
N CYS A 342 21.38 -11.48 -3.09
CA CYS A 342 20.48 -10.66 -2.29
C CYS A 342 19.54 -9.88 -3.21
N GLY A 343 18.23 -10.00 -3.02
CA GLY A 343 17.25 -9.35 -3.89
C GLY A 343 15.83 -9.36 -3.37
N ASP A 344 15.02 -8.42 -3.85
CA ASP A 344 13.58 -8.38 -3.60
C ASP A 344 12.86 -9.23 -4.66
N ALA A 345 12.02 -10.16 -4.24
CA ALA A 345 11.25 -11.02 -5.14
C ALA A 345 10.27 -10.23 -6.03
N GLU A 346 9.84 -9.04 -5.58
CA GLU A 346 8.98 -8.14 -6.37
C GLU A 346 9.77 -7.28 -7.38
N HIS A 347 11.11 -7.36 -7.38
CA HIS A 347 12.01 -6.67 -8.31
C HIS A 347 13.28 -7.51 -8.53
N LEU A 348 13.15 -8.59 -9.29
CA LEU A 348 14.21 -9.61 -9.42
C LEU A 348 15.43 -9.05 -10.16
N PRO A 349 16.64 -9.10 -9.57
CA PRO A 349 17.88 -8.65 -10.21
C PRO A 349 18.41 -9.69 -11.22
N LEU A 350 17.53 -10.20 -12.09
CA LEU A 350 17.79 -11.22 -13.10
C LEU A 350 17.24 -10.76 -14.45
N GLY A 351 17.91 -11.16 -15.53
CA GLY A 351 17.46 -10.88 -16.90
C GLY A 351 16.14 -11.57 -17.23
N SER A 352 15.39 -11.01 -18.18
CA SER A 352 14.20 -11.67 -18.71
C SER A 352 14.55 -12.98 -19.41
N ASN A 353 13.65 -13.98 -19.37
CA ASN A 353 13.83 -15.27 -20.03
C ASN A 353 15.18 -15.96 -19.70
N SER A 354 15.59 -15.90 -18.43
CA SER A 354 16.90 -16.38 -17.98
C SER A 354 16.84 -17.64 -17.10
N LEU A 355 15.65 -18.08 -16.69
CA LEU A 355 15.46 -19.23 -15.79
C LEU A 355 14.69 -20.36 -16.46
N ASP A 356 15.11 -21.59 -16.19
CA ASP A 356 14.51 -22.82 -16.68
C ASP A 356 13.54 -23.45 -15.66
N LEU A 357 13.74 -23.15 -14.38
CA LEU A 357 12.93 -23.63 -13.27
C LEU A 357 12.97 -22.64 -12.11
N LEU A 358 11.83 -22.34 -11.51
CA LEU A 358 11.74 -21.57 -10.26
C LEU A 358 11.06 -22.41 -9.17
N PHE A 359 11.70 -22.47 -8.02
CA PHE A 359 11.21 -23.08 -6.80
C PHE A 359 11.05 -21.98 -5.74
N SER A 360 9.93 -21.97 -5.02
CA SER A 360 9.74 -21.10 -3.87
C SER A 360 8.90 -21.78 -2.80
N SER A 361 9.40 -21.84 -1.57
CA SER A 361 8.68 -22.45 -0.45
C SER A 361 8.58 -21.47 0.71
N LEU A 362 7.34 -21.12 1.07
CA LEU A 362 7.01 -20.28 2.22
C LEU A 362 7.74 -18.93 2.25
N ALA A 363 7.92 -18.32 1.07
CA ALA A 363 8.49 -16.98 0.91
C ALA A 363 7.44 -15.94 0.48
N ILE A 364 6.46 -16.33 -0.36
CA ILE A 364 5.52 -15.40 -1.00
C ILE A 364 4.66 -14.60 -0.01
N GLN A 365 4.33 -15.16 1.15
CA GLN A 365 3.58 -14.45 2.18
C GLN A 365 4.33 -13.24 2.78
N TRP A 366 5.62 -13.08 2.47
CA TRP A 366 6.44 -11.92 2.85
C TRP A 366 6.52 -10.85 1.75
N CYS A 367 5.84 -11.07 0.62
CA CYS A 367 5.71 -10.12 -0.48
C CYS A 367 4.42 -9.30 -0.36
N SER A 368 4.51 -8.01 -0.65
CA SER A 368 3.42 -7.04 -0.44
C SER A 368 2.62 -6.70 -1.70
N ASP A 369 3.11 -7.12 -2.87
CA ASP A 369 2.54 -6.83 -4.19
C ASP A 369 2.53 -8.12 -5.02
N LEU A 370 1.50 -8.94 -4.79
CA LEU A 370 1.34 -10.21 -5.48
C LEU A 370 1.31 -10.08 -7.03
N PRO A 371 0.59 -9.11 -7.63
CA PRO A 371 0.64 -8.91 -9.08
C PRO A 371 2.05 -8.61 -9.59
N GLN A 372 2.82 -7.74 -8.90
CA GLN A 372 4.20 -7.45 -9.27
C GLN A 372 5.11 -8.67 -9.13
N LEU A 373 4.98 -9.42 -8.03
CA LEU A 373 5.72 -10.66 -7.81
C LEU A 373 5.54 -11.65 -8.97
N LEU A 374 4.29 -11.95 -9.36
CA LEU A 374 4.04 -12.93 -10.42
C LEU A 374 4.45 -12.40 -11.80
N ARG A 375 4.35 -11.09 -12.05
CA ARG A 375 4.94 -10.47 -13.26
C ARG A 375 6.45 -10.65 -13.32
N GLU A 376 7.16 -10.43 -12.22
CA GLU A 376 8.61 -10.61 -12.16
C GLU A 376 9.02 -12.07 -12.35
N MET A 377 8.33 -13.01 -11.68
CA MET A 377 8.54 -14.45 -11.87
C MET A 377 8.32 -14.85 -13.33
N ALA A 378 7.22 -14.41 -13.94
CA ALA A 378 6.95 -14.66 -15.35
C ALA A 378 8.00 -14.02 -16.27
N ARG A 379 8.46 -12.80 -15.95
CA ARG A 379 9.49 -12.10 -16.73
C ARG A 379 10.80 -12.89 -16.78
N VAL A 380 11.25 -13.41 -15.64
CA VAL A 380 12.55 -14.12 -15.55
C VAL A 380 12.51 -15.56 -16.09
N LEU A 381 11.35 -16.23 -16.06
CA LEU A 381 11.20 -17.57 -16.64
C LEU A 381 11.31 -17.54 -18.17
N LYS A 382 11.96 -18.52 -18.77
CA LYS A 382 11.92 -18.76 -20.22
C LYS A 382 10.51 -19.21 -20.64
N PRO A 383 10.08 -18.94 -21.89
CA PRO A 383 8.87 -19.55 -22.44
C PRO A 383 8.89 -21.07 -22.26
N GLY A 384 7.81 -21.66 -21.75
CA GLY A 384 7.68 -23.09 -21.51
C GLY A 384 8.28 -23.59 -20.18
N ALA A 385 9.06 -22.76 -19.48
CA ALA A 385 9.61 -23.08 -18.16
C ALA A 385 8.52 -23.14 -17.07
N SER A 386 8.74 -23.96 -16.06
CA SER A 386 7.80 -24.11 -14.93
C SER A 386 8.29 -23.42 -13.66
N MET A 387 7.34 -23.10 -12.79
CA MET A 387 7.63 -22.78 -11.40
C MET A 387 6.70 -23.50 -10.44
N HIS A 388 7.25 -23.84 -9.29
CA HIS A 388 6.59 -24.58 -8.23
C HIS A 388 6.70 -23.79 -6.93
N ILE A 389 5.54 -23.49 -6.37
CA ILE A 389 5.37 -22.58 -5.24
C ILE A 389 4.61 -23.30 -4.14
N ALA A 390 5.08 -23.16 -2.91
CA ALA A 390 4.26 -23.41 -1.71
C ALA A 390 4.13 -22.11 -0.91
N THR A 391 2.92 -21.72 -0.55
CA THR A 391 2.64 -20.53 0.27
C THR A 391 1.54 -20.82 1.28
N LEU A 392 1.27 -19.86 2.17
CA LEU A 392 0.26 -19.97 3.21
C LEU A 392 -1.03 -19.25 2.80
N GLY A 393 -2.17 -19.83 3.17
CA GLY A 393 -3.51 -19.30 2.93
C GLY A 393 -4.14 -18.60 4.14
N PRO A 394 -5.28 -17.91 3.95
CA PRO A 394 -5.96 -17.11 4.98
C PRO A 394 -6.34 -17.89 6.25
N ASN A 395 -6.57 -19.19 6.16
CA ASN A 395 -6.92 -20.03 7.33
C ASN A 395 -5.72 -20.40 8.20
N THR A 396 -4.51 -19.99 7.83
CA THR A 396 -3.30 -20.17 8.64
C THR A 396 -3.39 -19.39 9.94
N LEU A 397 -3.07 -20.08 11.05
CA LEU A 397 -3.07 -19.63 12.43
C LEU A 397 -4.41 -18.98 12.84
N HIS A 398 -5.53 -19.55 12.39
CA HIS A 398 -6.86 -19.03 12.70
C HIS A 398 -7.17 -19.08 14.21
N GLU A 399 -6.61 -20.05 14.94
CA GLU A 399 -6.70 -20.14 16.40
C GLU A 399 -6.05 -18.91 17.05
N LEU A 400 -4.86 -18.53 16.56
CA LEU A 400 -4.11 -17.35 17.02
C LEU A 400 -4.85 -16.06 16.71
N LYS A 401 -5.39 -15.95 15.49
CA LYS A 401 -6.21 -14.80 15.08
C LYS A 401 -7.44 -14.66 15.97
N SER A 402 -8.18 -15.75 16.18
CA SER A 402 -9.41 -15.78 16.96
C SER A 402 -9.16 -15.44 18.44
N ALA A 403 -8.09 -15.99 19.02
CA ALA A 403 -7.73 -15.71 20.40
C ALA A 403 -7.34 -14.24 20.63
N TRP A 404 -6.62 -13.62 19.68
CA TRP A 404 -6.27 -12.20 19.78
C TRP A 404 -7.45 -11.25 19.56
N GLN A 405 -8.37 -11.60 18.66
CA GLN A 405 -9.60 -10.82 18.41
C GLN A 405 -10.49 -10.69 19.66
N GLN A 406 -10.41 -11.64 20.60
CA GLN A 406 -11.10 -11.55 21.89
C GLN A 406 -10.44 -10.56 22.87
N VAL A 407 -9.20 -10.14 22.60
CA VAL A 407 -8.37 -9.33 23.51
C VAL A 407 -8.22 -7.90 23.01
N ASP A 408 -7.95 -7.71 21.73
CA ASP A 408 -7.82 -6.40 21.10
C ASP A 408 -8.06 -6.45 19.58
N ASN A 409 -7.99 -5.27 18.94
CA ASN A 409 -8.21 -5.10 17.50
C ASN A 409 -6.89 -4.92 16.71
N TYR A 410 -5.73 -5.26 17.28
CA TYR A 410 -4.46 -5.15 16.56
C TYR A 410 -4.27 -6.33 15.61
N VAL A 411 -3.46 -6.13 14.57
CA VAL A 411 -3.03 -7.23 13.70
C VAL A 411 -1.98 -8.02 14.47
N HIS A 412 -2.16 -9.33 14.64
CA HIS A 412 -1.22 -10.23 15.35
C HIS A 412 -0.65 -11.36 14.49
N VAL A 413 -1.19 -11.54 13.29
CA VAL A 413 -0.74 -12.56 12.31
C VAL A 413 -0.54 -11.89 10.96
N ASN A 414 0.42 -12.39 10.17
CA ASN A 414 0.64 -11.89 8.82
C ASN A 414 -0.60 -12.06 7.94
N HIS A 415 -0.70 -11.19 6.93
CA HIS A 415 -1.68 -11.36 5.88
C HIS A 415 -1.26 -12.50 4.94
N PHE A 416 -2.24 -13.26 4.47
CA PHE A 416 -2.04 -14.37 3.55
C PHE A 416 -3.03 -14.22 2.41
N TYR A 417 -2.55 -14.33 1.17
CA TYR A 417 -3.38 -14.14 -0.02
C TYR A 417 -4.41 -15.28 -0.17
N PRO A 418 -5.69 -14.98 -0.43
CA PRO A 418 -6.67 -15.98 -0.82
C PRO A 418 -6.28 -16.73 -2.10
N GLN A 419 -6.74 -17.98 -2.23
CA GLN A 419 -6.47 -18.79 -3.42
C GLN A 419 -6.91 -18.12 -4.74
N ASP A 420 -8.03 -17.39 -4.73
CA ASP A 420 -8.57 -16.77 -5.94
C ASP A 420 -7.72 -15.57 -6.38
N GLU A 421 -7.17 -14.81 -5.44
CA GLU A 421 -6.22 -13.73 -5.74
C GLU A 421 -4.92 -14.28 -6.35
N LEU A 422 -4.40 -15.39 -5.80
CA LEU A 422 -3.24 -16.08 -6.36
C LEU A 422 -3.49 -16.58 -7.79
N ARG A 423 -4.65 -17.18 -8.04
CA ARG A 423 -5.02 -17.65 -9.38
C ARG A 423 -5.19 -16.50 -10.37
N LEU A 424 -5.92 -15.46 -9.99
CA LEU A 424 -6.14 -14.28 -10.82
C LEU A 424 -4.83 -13.57 -11.16
N ALA A 425 -3.94 -13.40 -10.18
CA ALA A 425 -2.64 -12.79 -10.41
C ALA A 425 -1.76 -13.64 -11.36
N ALA A 426 -1.82 -14.98 -11.25
CA ALA A 426 -1.07 -15.86 -12.14
C ALA A 426 -1.57 -15.76 -13.58
N VAL A 427 -2.89 -15.77 -13.78
CA VAL A 427 -3.52 -15.58 -15.10
C VAL A 427 -3.18 -14.21 -15.67
N ALA A 428 -3.22 -13.14 -14.87
CA ALA A 428 -2.89 -11.79 -15.29
C ALA A 428 -1.41 -11.62 -15.67
N ALA A 429 -0.51 -12.43 -15.10
CA ALA A 429 0.90 -12.52 -15.48
C ALA A 429 1.16 -13.50 -16.64
N ASP A 430 0.09 -13.98 -17.29
CA ASP A 430 0.12 -14.90 -18.43
C ASP A 430 0.76 -16.28 -18.14
N LEU A 431 0.56 -16.75 -16.91
CA LEU A 431 1.00 -18.07 -16.47
C LEU A 431 -0.15 -19.08 -16.58
N ALA A 432 0.13 -20.27 -17.08
CA ALA A 432 -0.81 -21.38 -17.12
C ALA A 432 -0.69 -22.20 -15.82
N ILE A 433 -1.80 -22.31 -15.07
CA ILE A 433 -1.83 -23.11 -13.85
C ILE A 433 -2.01 -24.58 -14.22
N GLU A 434 -1.01 -25.42 -13.94
CA GLU A 434 -1.04 -26.86 -14.21
C GLU A 434 -1.57 -27.64 -13.01
N HIS A 435 -1.25 -27.19 -11.80
CA HIS A 435 -1.68 -27.82 -10.57
C HIS A 435 -1.90 -26.79 -9.47
N PHE A 436 -3.00 -26.96 -8.71
CA PHE A 436 -3.26 -26.20 -7.49
C PHE A 436 -3.84 -27.15 -6.44
N ALA A 437 -3.17 -27.28 -5.30
CA ALA A 437 -3.64 -28.07 -4.17
C ALA A 437 -3.70 -27.23 -2.90
N VAL A 438 -4.66 -27.55 -2.04
CA VAL A 438 -4.82 -26.97 -0.70
C VAL A 438 -4.67 -28.10 0.31
N GLU A 439 -3.78 -27.92 1.28
CA GLU A 439 -3.54 -28.87 2.36
C GLU A 439 -3.65 -28.14 3.70
N GLN A 440 -4.34 -28.76 4.66
CA GLN A 440 -4.30 -28.30 6.05
C GLN A 440 -3.31 -29.13 6.84
N ARG A 441 -2.35 -28.45 7.49
CA ARG A 441 -1.40 -29.07 8.41
C ARG A 441 -1.62 -28.53 9.80
N VAL A 442 -1.66 -29.41 10.79
CA VAL A 442 -1.84 -29.02 12.19
C VAL A 442 -0.63 -29.47 12.99
N MET A 443 0.01 -28.52 13.65
CA MET A 443 1.05 -28.80 14.65
C MET A 443 0.45 -28.69 16.04
N PHE A 444 0.87 -29.57 16.95
CA PHE A 444 0.40 -29.57 18.33
C PHE A 444 1.52 -29.17 19.29
N PHE A 445 1.17 -28.33 20.26
CA PHE A 445 2.07 -27.83 21.28
C PHE A 445 1.53 -28.15 22.67
N GLU A 446 2.41 -28.54 23.60
CA GLU A 446 1.98 -28.73 24.98
C GLU A 446 1.63 -27.40 25.63
N ARG A 447 2.39 -26.34 25.31
CA ARG A 447 2.23 -25.01 25.90
C ARG A 447 2.26 -23.92 24.83
N LEU A 448 1.40 -22.91 24.97
CA LEU A 448 1.37 -21.75 24.07
C LEU A 448 2.70 -20.98 24.00
N THR A 449 3.52 -21.05 25.05
CA THR A 449 4.86 -20.47 25.08
C THR A 449 5.82 -21.14 24.10
N GLU A 450 5.60 -22.40 23.75
CA GLU A 450 6.41 -23.12 22.78
C GLU A 450 6.10 -22.64 21.36
N LEU A 451 4.82 -22.58 20.98
CA LEU A 451 4.36 -22.03 19.71
C LEU A 451 4.89 -20.59 19.50
N THR A 452 4.69 -19.71 20.48
CA THR A 452 5.11 -18.30 20.35
C THR A 452 6.64 -18.15 20.29
N ARG A 453 7.39 -19.01 21.01
CA ARG A 453 8.86 -19.05 20.93
C ARG A 453 9.32 -19.57 19.57
N GLU A 454 8.66 -20.57 19.01
CA GLU A 454 8.97 -21.13 17.69
C GLU A 454 8.78 -20.09 16.58
N LEU A 455 7.62 -19.44 16.54
CA LEU A 455 7.34 -18.35 15.60
C LEU A 455 8.37 -17.22 15.69
N LYS A 456 8.83 -16.89 16.90
CA LYS A 456 9.87 -15.89 17.12
C LYS A 456 11.25 -16.37 16.66
N ALA A 457 11.62 -17.61 16.96
CA ALA A 457 12.90 -18.21 16.59
C ALA A 457 13.04 -18.40 15.06
N LEU A 458 11.93 -18.60 14.35
CA LEU A 458 11.87 -18.61 12.89
C LEU A 458 12.07 -17.21 12.27
N GLY A 459 12.01 -16.14 13.06
CA GLY A 459 11.90 -14.78 12.52
C GLY A 459 10.52 -14.45 11.96
N ALA A 460 9.57 -15.39 11.99
CA ALA A 460 8.22 -15.33 11.44
C ALA A 460 7.18 -14.69 12.40
N HIS A 461 7.63 -13.87 13.35
CA HIS A 461 6.73 -13.11 14.21
C HIS A 461 6.09 -11.96 13.41
N ASN A 462 5.04 -11.35 13.96
CA ASN A 462 4.33 -10.28 13.28
C ASN A 462 5.18 -9.00 13.12
N ILE A 463 5.44 -8.62 11.87
CA ILE A 463 6.27 -7.46 11.48
C ILE A 463 5.42 -6.31 10.93
N ASN A 464 4.08 -6.48 10.87
CA ASN A 464 3.18 -5.50 10.29
C ASN A 464 3.17 -4.17 11.04
N SER A 465 2.87 -3.12 10.29
CA SER A 465 2.75 -1.74 10.77
C SER A 465 1.65 -1.56 11.83
N GLY A 466 0.60 -2.40 11.83
CA GLY A 466 -0.54 -2.38 12.78
C GLY A 466 -0.40 -3.21 14.06
N LYS A 467 0.81 -3.60 14.46
CA LYS A 467 1.05 -4.29 15.74
C LYS A 467 1.07 -3.31 16.93
N PRO A 468 0.83 -3.76 18.18
CA PRO A 468 0.95 -2.89 19.34
C PRO A 468 2.37 -2.33 19.48
N GLU A 469 2.51 -1.02 19.72
CA GLU A 469 3.78 -0.41 20.11
C GLU A 469 3.95 -0.51 21.63
N GLY A 470 4.78 -1.45 22.09
CA GLY A 470 5.07 -1.67 23.51
C GLY A 470 4.90 -3.12 23.98
N LEU A 471 5.20 -3.38 25.25
CA LEU A 471 5.00 -4.70 25.86
C LEU A 471 3.50 -4.94 26.09
N THR A 472 3.01 -6.10 25.65
CA THR A 472 1.65 -6.54 25.97
C THR A 472 1.47 -6.60 27.49
N GLY A 473 0.50 -5.83 28.03
CA GLY A 473 0.21 -5.81 29.46
C GLY A 473 -0.15 -7.19 30.00
N ARG A 474 0.19 -7.47 31.28
CA ARG A 474 -0.01 -8.80 31.91
C ARG A 474 -1.45 -9.30 31.81
N SER A 475 -2.43 -8.42 31.94
CA SER A 475 -3.86 -8.76 31.81
C SER A 475 -4.22 -9.24 30.41
N ARG A 476 -3.71 -8.58 29.36
CA ARG A 476 -3.91 -8.99 27.96
C ARG A 476 -3.23 -10.32 27.65
N VAL A 477 -2.02 -10.55 28.18
CA VAL A 477 -1.34 -11.85 28.03
C VAL A 477 -2.13 -12.98 28.70
N ALA A 478 -2.71 -12.74 29.88
CA ALA A 478 -3.55 -13.72 30.56
C ALA A 478 -4.85 -14.00 29.79
N ALA A 479 -5.52 -12.96 29.29
CA ALA A 479 -6.72 -13.08 28.47
C ALA A 479 -6.45 -13.86 27.17
N PHE A 480 -5.36 -13.53 26.48
CA PHE A 480 -4.92 -14.24 25.27
C PHE A 480 -4.65 -15.72 25.54
N LYS A 481 -3.91 -16.05 26.61
CA LYS A 481 -3.68 -17.44 27.03
C LYS A 481 -5.00 -18.17 27.28
N SER A 482 -5.91 -17.56 28.03
CA SER A 482 -7.21 -18.17 28.33
C SER A 482 -8.07 -18.38 27.08
N ALA A 483 -8.04 -17.45 26.13
CA ALA A 483 -8.76 -17.57 24.87
C ALA A 483 -8.17 -18.68 23.99
N TYR A 484 -6.83 -18.78 23.90
CA TYR A 484 -6.16 -19.79 23.09
C TYR A 484 -6.32 -21.20 23.69
N GLU A 485 -6.39 -21.33 25.02
CA GLU A 485 -6.54 -22.63 25.69
C GLU A 485 -7.86 -23.34 25.33
N GLN A 486 -8.87 -22.60 24.86
CA GLN A 486 -10.15 -23.14 24.39
C GLN A 486 -9.98 -24.05 23.16
N PHE A 487 -8.88 -23.94 22.42
CA PHE A 487 -8.58 -24.80 21.27
C PHE A 487 -7.89 -26.11 21.65
N ARG A 488 -7.53 -26.33 22.92
CA ARG A 488 -6.82 -27.56 23.33
C ARG A 488 -7.68 -28.81 23.08
N ASP A 489 -7.05 -29.83 22.50
CA ASP A 489 -7.58 -31.19 22.46
C ASP A 489 -6.61 -32.21 23.13
N GLU A 490 -6.91 -33.50 22.99
CA GLU A 490 -6.11 -34.60 23.54
C GLU A 490 -4.65 -34.64 23.05
N ARG A 491 -4.35 -34.03 21.89
CA ARG A 491 -3.01 -33.95 21.29
C ARG A 491 -2.26 -32.69 21.72
N GLY A 492 -2.96 -31.68 22.26
CA GLY A 492 -2.39 -30.43 22.75
C GLY A 492 -3.06 -29.19 22.16
N LEU A 493 -2.31 -28.09 22.09
CA LEU A 493 -2.75 -26.84 21.48
C LEU A 493 -2.47 -26.84 19.99
N PRO A 494 -3.48 -26.71 19.13
CA PRO A 494 -3.29 -26.74 17.69
C PRO A 494 -2.74 -25.40 17.17
N ALA A 495 -1.92 -25.48 16.13
CA ALA A 495 -1.58 -24.40 15.23
C ALA A 495 -1.80 -24.89 13.80
N THR A 496 -2.89 -24.41 13.18
CA THR A 496 -3.25 -24.82 11.82
C THR A 496 -2.54 -23.96 10.77
N TYR A 497 -2.02 -24.60 9.74
CA TYR A 497 -1.40 -23.97 8.58
C TYR A 497 -2.14 -24.45 7.33
N GLU A 498 -2.74 -23.51 6.61
CA GLU A 498 -3.32 -23.76 5.30
C GLU A 498 -2.24 -23.55 4.26
N VAL A 499 -1.82 -24.61 3.59
CA VAL A 499 -0.73 -24.60 2.62
C VAL A 499 -1.32 -24.72 1.22
N PHE A 500 -0.96 -23.78 0.36
CA PHE A 500 -1.26 -23.83 -1.06
C PHE A 500 -0.03 -24.29 -1.83
N TYR A 501 -0.19 -25.31 -2.66
CA TYR A 501 0.81 -25.76 -3.62
C TYR A 501 0.36 -25.38 -5.02
N LEU A 502 1.23 -24.71 -5.75
CA LEU A 502 0.94 -24.18 -7.07
C LEU A 502 2.08 -24.58 -8.02
N SER A 503 1.74 -25.29 -9.09
CA SER A 503 2.64 -25.51 -10.24
C SER A 503 2.08 -24.77 -11.44
N VAL A 504 2.90 -23.89 -12.02
CA VAL A 504 2.52 -23.12 -13.21
C VAL A 504 3.59 -23.19 -14.27
N ARG A 505 3.20 -22.98 -15.52
CA ARG A 505 4.08 -22.90 -16.68
C ARG A 505 3.94 -21.55 -17.35
N LYS A 506 5.05 -20.96 -17.77
CA LYS A 506 5.03 -19.79 -18.65
C LYS A 506 4.60 -20.22 -20.05
N LYS A 507 3.62 -19.52 -20.63
CA LYS A 507 3.14 -19.82 -21.98
C LYS A 507 4.23 -19.57 -23.03
N ASN A 508 4.18 -20.35 -24.11
CA ASN A 508 5.03 -20.17 -25.28
C ASN A 508 4.42 -19.05 -26.13
N HIS A 509 4.97 -17.85 -26.07
CA HIS A 509 4.64 -16.77 -27.01
C HIS A 509 5.87 -16.40 -27.81
#